data_AF-A0A2A4PFH8-F1
#
_entry.id   AF-A0A2A4PFH8-F1
#
_cell.length_a   1.000
_cell.length_b   1.000
_cell.length_c   1.000
_cell.angle_alpha   90.00
_cell.angle_beta   90.00
_cell.angle_gamma   90.00
#
_symmetry.space_group_name_H-M   'P 1'
#
loop_
_entity.id
_entity.type
_entity.pdbx_description
1 polymer ?
#
loop_
_entity_poly.entity_id
_entity_poly.type
_entity_poly.pdbx_seq_one_letter_code
_entity_poly.pdbx_strand_id
1 'polypeptide(L)'
;MFKCRIVNIIRKRPGNAVPVSRSFNVQSNSQITVPFRGPGRSRITSERACKGDPGAPINLADPNPRKKKAPEKCIGMQQTSSGGITLVNKCKACKAALIERQNRTGGNGKRHAYKVAPQSAIEVLSKGAAQIALLAEVDCP
;
A
#
# COMPACT_ATOMS: atom_id res chain seq x y z
N MET A 1 7.69 -21.30 12.84
CA MET A 1 7.20 -21.09 11.47
C MET A 1 8.39 -21.10 10.54
N PHE A 2 8.65 -22.23 9.88
CA PHE A 2 9.84 -22.42 9.05
C PHE A 2 9.61 -21.76 7.69
N LYS A 3 10.47 -20.80 7.34
CA LYS A 3 10.29 -19.90 6.17
C LYS A 3 11.12 -20.37 4.98
N CYS A 4 10.56 -20.24 3.78
CA CYS A 4 11.19 -20.56 2.51
C CYS A 4 12.32 -19.55 2.20
N ARG A 5 13.47 -20.03 1.71
CA ARG A 5 14.64 -19.16 1.43
C ARG A 5 15.24 -19.43 0.05
N ILE A 6 15.48 -18.37 -0.70
CA ILE A 6 16.25 -18.38 -1.94
C ILE A 6 17.72 -18.14 -1.60
N VAL A 7 18.56 -19.12 -1.90
CA VAL A 7 19.99 -19.11 -1.56
C VAL A 7 20.81 -19.06 -2.85
N ASN A 8 21.68 -18.06 -2.98
CA ASN A 8 22.68 -18.02 -4.03
C ASN A 8 23.96 -18.71 -3.58
N ILE A 9 24.40 -19.68 -4.36
CA ILE A 9 25.63 -20.42 -4.09
C ILE A 9 26.61 -20.13 -5.23
N ILE A 10 27.81 -19.69 -4.84
CA ILE A 10 28.92 -19.52 -5.76
C ILE A 10 29.94 -20.62 -5.51
N ARG A 11 30.46 -21.20 -6.60
CA ARG A 11 31.54 -22.17 -6.57
C ARG A 11 32.73 -21.70 -7.40
N LYS A 12 33.91 -21.71 -6.76
CA LYS A 12 35.20 -21.47 -7.43
C LYS A 12 35.90 -22.82 -7.65
N ARG A 13 36.25 -23.13 -8.90
CA ARG A 13 37.04 -24.33 -9.24
C ARG A 13 38.52 -23.95 -9.42
N PRO A 14 39.47 -24.78 -8.98
CA PRO A 14 40.88 -24.61 -9.35
C PRO A 14 41.02 -24.62 -10.88
N GLY A 15 41.74 -23.66 -11.44
CA GLY A 15 41.99 -23.56 -12.89
C GLY A 15 40.92 -22.82 -13.72
N ASN A 16 39.81 -22.38 -13.12
CA ASN A 16 38.79 -21.61 -13.84
C ASN A 16 38.64 -20.21 -13.23
N ALA A 17 38.87 -19.16 -14.03
CA ALA A 17 38.91 -17.78 -13.56
C ALA A 17 37.52 -17.24 -13.19
N VAL A 18 36.46 -17.73 -13.85
CA VAL A 18 35.09 -17.26 -13.64
C VAL A 18 34.34 -18.18 -12.67
N PRO A 19 33.85 -17.66 -11.53
CA PRO A 19 33.09 -18.45 -10.58
C PRO A 19 31.67 -18.73 -11.09
N VAL A 20 31.15 -19.94 -10.84
CA VAL A 20 29.79 -20.32 -11.26
C VAL A 20 28.82 -20.03 -10.12
N SER A 21 27.82 -19.19 -10.37
CA SER A 21 26.73 -18.88 -9.44
C SER A 21 25.43 -19.57 -9.85
N ARG A 22 24.68 -20.12 -8.89
CA ARG A 22 23.32 -20.64 -9.09
C ARG A 22 22.44 -20.32 -7.89
N SER A 23 21.19 -19.97 -8.17
CA SER A 23 20.14 -19.71 -7.17
C SER A 23 19.32 -20.96 -6.94
N PHE A 24 19.09 -21.31 -5.67
CA PHE A 24 18.25 -22.44 -5.28
C PHE A 24 17.14 -21.96 -4.35
N ASN A 25 15.94 -22.46 -4.55
CA ASN A 25 14.82 -22.22 -3.65
C ASN A 25 14.75 -23.36 -2.63
N VAL A 26 15.15 -23.10 -1.39
CA VAL A 26 15.17 -24.06 -0.29
C VAL A 26 13.87 -23.93 0.49
N GLN A 27 13.07 -24.99 0.47
CA GLN A 27 11.86 -25.07 1.29
C GLN A 27 12.21 -25.31 2.76
N SER A 28 11.30 -24.95 3.65
CA SER A 28 11.43 -25.18 5.07
C SER A 28 11.70 -26.66 5.39
N ASN A 29 12.68 -26.91 6.27
CA ASN A 29 13.07 -28.26 6.71
C ASN A 29 13.43 -29.23 5.57
N SER A 30 13.80 -28.70 4.40
CA SER A 30 14.24 -29.50 3.25
C SER A 30 15.75 -29.37 3.03
N GLN A 31 16.36 -30.43 2.50
CA GLN A 31 17.73 -30.42 2.02
C GLN A 31 17.71 -30.50 0.49
N ILE A 32 18.49 -29.66 -0.17
CA ILE A 32 18.63 -29.67 -1.63
C ILE A 32 20.02 -30.14 -2.00
N THR A 33 20.07 -31.22 -2.79
CA THR A 33 21.32 -31.68 -3.37
C THR A 33 21.72 -30.75 -4.50
N VAL A 34 22.78 -29.99 -4.28
CA VAL A 34 23.32 -29.07 -5.30
C VAL A 34 24.19 -29.86 -6.31
N PRO A 35 24.19 -29.51 -7.60
CA PRO A 35 24.91 -30.24 -8.65
C PRO A 35 26.44 -30.05 -8.60
N PHE A 36 26.98 -29.57 -7.48
CA PHE A 36 28.38 -29.27 -7.32
C PHE A 36 29.18 -30.50 -6.86
N ARG A 37 29.58 -31.39 -7.79
CA ARG A 37 30.47 -32.54 -7.51
C ARG A 37 31.96 -32.19 -7.70
N GLY A 38 32.87 -32.78 -6.90
CA GLY A 38 34.34 -32.67 -7.02
C GLY A 38 35.03 -31.61 -6.14
N PRO A 39 36.38 -31.49 -6.15
CA PRO A 39 37.12 -30.55 -5.31
C PRO A 39 36.84 -29.08 -5.67
N GLY A 40 36.74 -28.21 -4.68
CA GLY A 40 36.46 -26.78 -4.83
C GLY A 40 35.70 -26.21 -3.63
N ARG A 41 35.79 -24.89 -3.40
CA ARG A 41 35.08 -24.23 -2.29
C ARG A 41 33.73 -23.69 -2.79
N SER A 42 32.65 -24.13 -2.15
CA SER A 42 31.29 -23.58 -2.34
C SER A 42 30.96 -22.66 -1.17
N ARG A 43 30.40 -21.49 -1.45
CA ARG A 43 29.94 -20.56 -0.41
C ARG A 43 28.56 -20.01 -0.79
N ILE A 44 27.69 -19.89 0.21
CA ILE A 44 26.45 -19.13 0.10
C ILE A 44 26.80 -17.64 0.09
N THR A 45 26.41 -16.92 -0.95
CA THR A 45 26.71 -15.49 -1.10
C THR A 45 25.54 -14.58 -0.79
N SER A 46 24.31 -15.06 -0.93
CA SER A 46 23.15 -14.32 -0.46
C SER A 46 22.01 -15.25 -0.09
N GLU A 47 21.22 -14.82 0.87
CA GLU A 47 20.02 -15.49 1.32
C GLU A 47 18.86 -14.49 1.29
N ARG A 48 17.75 -14.85 0.65
CA ARG A 48 16.56 -14.00 0.51
C ARG A 48 15.31 -14.79 0.86
N ALA A 49 14.29 -14.14 1.39
CA ALA A 49 13.00 -14.78 1.62
C ALA A 49 12.28 -15.05 0.28
N CYS A 50 11.49 -16.11 0.22
CA CYS A 50 10.67 -16.46 -0.95
C CYS A 50 9.55 -15.44 -1.18
N LYS A 51 9.07 -15.33 -2.44
CA LYS A 51 7.99 -14.41 -2.83
C LYS A 51 6.77 -14.59 -1.92
N GLY A 52 6.42 -13.55 -1.17
CA GLY A 52 5.27 -13.55 -0.24
C GLY A 52 5.63 -13.57 1.25
N ASP A 53 6.87 -13.89 1.62
CA ASP A 53 7.35 -13.88 3.01
C ASP A 53 7.86 -12.50 3.46
N PRO A 54 7.82 -12.18 4.77
CA PRO A 54 8.37 -10.93 5.31
C PRO A 54 9.87 -10.82 4.97
N GLY A 55 10.25 -9.80 4.19
CA GLY A 55 11.63 -9.56 3.71
C GLY A 55 11.92 -10.02 2.28
N ALA A 56 10.92 -10.50 1.53
CA ALA A 56 11.07 -10.86 0.12
C ALA A 56 11.05 -9.61 -0.79
N PRO A 57 11.81 -9.62 -1.92
CA PRO A 57 11.71 -8.56 -2.91
C PRO A 57 10.29 -8.50 -3.49
N ILE A 58 9.68 -7.32 -3.40
CA ILE A 58 8.41 -7.01 -4.04
C ILE A 58 8.66 -6.66 -5.51
N ASN A 59 8.00 -7.35 -6.45
CA ASN A 59 8.00 -6.88 -7.83
C ASN A 59 7.13 -5.63 -7.89
N LEU A 60 7.74 -4.50 -8.21
CA LEU A 60 7.04 -3.22 -8.42
C LEU A 60 6.11 -3.25 -9.65
N ALA A 61 6.28 -4.24 -10.53
CA ALA A 61 5.51 -4.44 -11.76
C ALA A 61 4.41 -5.53 -11.65
N ASP A 62 4.22 -6.17 -10.48
CA ASP A 62 3.08 -7.07 -10.30
C ASP A 62 1.78 -6.21 -10.30
N PRO A 63 0.84 -6.41 -11.26
CA PRO A 63 -0.33 -5.54 -11.46
C PRO A 63 -1.40 -5.66 -10.37
N ASN A 64 -1.15 -6.47 -9.34
CA ASN A 64 -2.06 -6.66 -8.23
C ASN A 64 -1.36 -6.23 -6.93
N PRO A 65 -1.18 -4.91 -6.69
CA PRO A 65 -0.85 -4.47 -5.37
C PRO A 65 -2.00 -4.96 -4.50
N ARG A 66 -1.71 -5.83 -3.52
CA ARG A 66 -2.63 -6.08 -2.42
C ARG A 66 -3.09 -4.70 -1.97
N LYS A 67 -4.32 -4.32 -2.31
CA LYS A 67 -4.89 -3.01 -2.00
C LYS A 67 -4.66 -2.84 -0.51
N LYS A 68 -3.66 -2.04 -0.12
CA LYS A 68 -3.65 -1.49 1.23
C LYS A 68 -5.02 -0.84 1.33
N LYS A 69 -5.91 -1.39 2.16
CA LYS A 69 -7.23 -0.83 2.37
C LYS A 69 -6.96 0.66 2.59
N ALA A 70 -7.49 1.50 1.69
CA ALA A 70 -7.43 2.93 1.91
C ALA A 70 -7.96 3.16 3.34
N PRO A 71 -7.31 4.02 4.14
CA PRO A 71 -7.81 4.33 5.48
C PRO A 71 -9.32 4.58 5.35
N GLU A 72 -10.10 3.88 6.17
CA GLU A 72 -11.56 3.96 6.11
C GLU A 72 -11.95 5.43 6.22
N LYS A 73 -12.54 5.97 5.15
CA LYS A 73 -13.02 7.34 5.14
C LYS A 73 -14.19 7.46 6.11
N CYS A 74 -14.01 8.24 7.15
CA CYS A 74 -15.00 8.49 8.18
C CYS A 74 -16.14 9.39 7.68
N ILE A 75 -15.80 10.39 6.86
CA ILE A 75 -16.73 11.37 6.31
C ILE A 75 -17.25 10.90 4.95
N GLY A 76 -18.56 10.71 4.86
CA GLY A 76 -19.29 10.53 3.60
C GLY A 76 -19.97 11.83 3.16
N MET A 77 -20.02 12.08 1.85
CA MET A 77 -20.90 13.09 1.26
C MET A 77 -22.20 12.42 0.83
N GLN A 78 -23.34 13.01 1.19
CA GLN A 78 -24.66 12.59 0.74
C GLN A 78 -25.40 13.79 0.14
N GLN A 79 -26.08 13.57 -0.98
CA GLN A 79 -26.93 14.58 -1.58
C GLN A 79 -28.33 14.47 -0.97
N THR A 80 -28.90 15.58 -0.52
CA THR A 80 -30.27 15.63 -0.01
C THR A 80 -31.26 15.64 -1.18
N SER A 81 -32.50 15.26 -0.92
CA SER A 81 -33.59 15.32 -1.90
C SER A 81 -33.83 16.73 -2.44
N SER A 82 -33.47 17.76 -1.67
CA SER A 82 -33.51 19.18 -2.07
C SER A 82 -32.32 19.63 -2.92
N GLY A 83 -31.37 18.74 -3.24
CA GLY A 83 -30.17 19.05 -4.01
C GLY A 83 -29.03 19.68 -3.20
N GLY A 84 -29.17 19.76 -1.88
CA GLY A 84 -28.10 20.15 -0.95
C GLY A 84 -27.08 19.02 -0.75
N ILE A 85 -25.91 19.34 -0.20
CA ILE A 85 -24.88 18.37 0.14
C ILE A 85 -24.73 18.31 1.66
N THR A 86 -24.74 17.11 2.22
CA THR A 86 -24.55 16.84 3.64
C THR A 86 -23.28 16.03 3.85
N LEU A 87 -22.51 16.40 4.87
CA LEU A 87 -21.35 15.64 5.34
C LEU A 87 -21.78 14.80 6.53
N VAL A 88 -21.62 13.49 6.41
CA VAL A 88 -22.00 12.51 7.44
C VAL A 88 -20.76 11.85 8.00
N ASN A 89 -20.53 12.01 9.29
CA ASN A 89 -19.46 11.31 9.98
C ASN A 89 -19.96 9.95 10.48
N LYS A 90 -19.40 8.86 9.94
CA LYS A 90 -19.72 7.50 10.38
C LYS A 90 -18.87 7.03 11.56
N CYS A 91 -17.78 7.75 11.86
CA CYS A 91 -16.88 7.41 12.94
C CYS A 91 -17.37 7.94 14.29
N LYS A 92 -16.93 7.28 15.37
CA LYS A 92 -17.20 7.67 16.76
C LYS A 92 -16.29 8.82 17.25
N ALA A 93 -15.36 9.27 16.40
CA ALA A 93 -14.45 10.37 16.68
C ALA A 93 -14.86 11.61 15.90
N CYS A 94 -14.55 12.80 16.44
CA CYS A 94 -14.75 14.06 15.74
C CYS A 94 -13.80 14.15 14.55
N LYS A 95 -14.31 14.51 13.37
CA LYS A 95 -13.51 14.70 12.17
C LYS A 95 -13.75 16.08 11.58
N ALA A 96 -12.68 16.73 11.14
CA ALA A 96 -12.73 17.93 10.33
C ALA A 96 -12.60 17.56 8.86
N ALA A 97 -13.64 17.86 8.08
CA ALA A 97 -13.69 17.62 6.64
C ALA A 97 -13.23 18.87 5.89
N LEU A 98 -12.19 18.73 5.06
CA LEU A 98 -11.78 19.76 4.12
C LEU A 98 -12.50 19.56 2.79
N ILE A 99 -13.36 20.51 2.44
CA ILE A 99 -14.07 20.53 1.16
C ILE A 99 -13.50 21.59 0.23
N GLU A 100 -13.64 21.37 -1.06
CA GLU A 100 -13.38 22.33 -2.11
C GLU A 100 -14.66 22.59 -2.88
N ARG A 101 -15.00 23.87 -3.00
CA ARG A 101 -16.10 24.32 -3.84
C ARG A 101 -15.60 24.44 -5.26
N GLN A 102 -16.17 23.69 -6.18
CA GLN A 102 -15.74 23.64 -7.56
C GLN A 102 -16.80 24.29 -8.47
N ASN A 103 -16.33 24.82 -9.59
CA ASN A 103 -17.21 25.26 -10.67
C ASN A 103 -17.71 24.02 -11.48
N ARG A 104 -18.52 24.24 -12.52
CA ARG A 104 -19.09 23.15 -13.33
C ARG A 104 -18.04 22.26 -14.02
N THR A 105 -16.81 22.74 -14.18
CA THR A 105 -15.72 22.02 -14.84
C THR A 105 -14.76 21.34 -13.85
N GLY A 106 -15.08 21.33 -12.55
CA GLY A 106 -14.20 20.76 -11.51
C GLY A 106 -12.99 21.63 -11.18
N GLY A 107 -12.94 22.87 -11.69
CA GLY A 107 -11.84 23.80 -11.48
C GLY A 107 -11.75 24.31 -10.04
N ASN A 108 -10.51 24.51 -9.59
CA ASN A 108 -10.14 24.97 -8.25
C ASN A 108 -11.00 26.13 -7.76
N GLY A 109 -11.68 25.95 -6.63
CA GLY A 109 -12.32 27.05 -5.93
C GLY A 109 -11.98 27.06 -4.44
N LYS A 110 -12.75 27.81 -3.66
CA LYS A 110 -12.40 28.11 -2.27
C LYS A 110 -12.55 26.87 -1.38
N ARG A 111 -11.44 26.48 -0.74
CA ARG A 111 -11.40 25.41 0.26
C ARG A 111 -11.98 25.88 1.59
N HIS A 112 -12.74 25.03 2.24
CA HIS A 112 -13.34 25.31 3.54
C HIS A 112 -13.28 24.04 4.40
N ALA A 113 -12.97 24.21 5.68
CA ALA A 113 -13.00 23.13 6.64
C ALA A 113 -14.32 23.16 7.42
N TYR A 114 -14.89 21.99 7.68
CA TYR A 114 -16.08 21.81 8.50
C TYR A 114 -15.79 20.81 9.61
N LYS A 115 -16.14 21.17 10.85
CA LYS A 115 -16.10 20.25 11.98
C LYS A 115 -17.37 19.42 11.98
N VAL A 116 -17.23 18.09 11.92
CA VAL A 116 -18.35 17.15 11.98
C VAL A 116 -18.22 16.35 13.27
N ALA A 117 -19.23 16.44 14.13
CA ALA A 117 -19.26 15.69 15.38
C ALA A 117 -19.31 14.17 15.12
N PRO A 118 -18.96 13.33 16.10
CA PRO A 118 -19.14 11.89 15.99
C PRO A 118 -20.56 11.51 15.59
N GLN A 119 -20.72 10.59 14.65
CA GLN A 119 -22.02 10.04 14.25
C GLN A 119 -23.08 11.10 13.87
N SER A 120 -22.65 12.28 13.43
CA SER A 120 -23.54 13.39 13.08
C SER A 120 -23.51 13.70 11.58
N ALA A 121 -24.56 14.37 11.12
CA ALA A 121 -24.61 14.96 9.79
C ALA A 121 -24.64 16.49 9.90
N ILE A 122 -23.93 17.17 8.99
CA ILE A 122 -24.01 18.63 8.84
C ILE A 122 -24.33 18.98 7.40
N GLU A 123 -25.13 20.02 7.21
CA GLU A 123 -25.43 20.55 5.88
C GLU A 123 -24.34 21.53 5.43
N VAL A 124 -23.91 21.37 4.19
CA VAL A 124 -22.92 22.25 3.56
C VAL A 124 -23.63 23.20 2.61
N LEU A 125 -23.61 24.48 2.96
CA LEU A 125 -24.10 25.54 2.08
C LEU A 125 -23.24 25.61 0.80
N SER A 126 -23.88 25.47 -0.36
CA SER A 126 -23.23 25.52 -1.67
C SER A 126 -22.57 26.88 -1.96
N LYS A 127 -23.14 27.99 -1.45
CA LYS A 127 -22.66 29.37 -1.65
C LYS A 127 -22.38 29.70 -3.13
N GLY A 128 -23.22 29.19 -4.03
CA GLY A 128 -23.09 29.41 -5.49
C GLY A 128 -22.08 28.50 -6.19
N ALA A 129 -21.48 27.53 -5.49
CA ALA A 129 -20.65 26.51 -6.12
C ALA A 129 -21.53 25.49 -6.87
N ALA A 130 -21.05 25.06 -8.04
CA ALA A 130 -21.75 24.05 -8.84
C ALA A 130 -21.54 22.64 -8.29
N GLN A 131 -20.37 22.39 -7.68
CA GLN A 131 -20.00 21.10 -7.12
C GLN A 131 -19.21 21.28 -5.83
N ILE A 132 -19.23 20.25 -4.99
CA ILE A 132 -18.47 20.20 -3.74
C ILE A 132 -17.66 18.89 -3.75
N ALA A 133 -16.35 19.01 -3.61
CA ALA A 133 -15.45 17.88 -3.51
C ALA A 133 -14.92 17.76 -2.08
N LEU A 134 -14.93 16.55 -1.51
CA LEU A 134 -14.25 16.24 -0.25
C LEU A 134 -12.78 15.94 -0.56
N LEU A 135 -11.87 16.80 -0.09
CA LEU A 135 -10.44 16.66 -0.34
C LEU A 135 -9.76 15.80 0.73
N ALA A 136 -10.05 16.06 2.00
CA ALA A 136 -9.39 15.41 3.11
C ALA A 136 -10.29 15.37 4.35
N GLU A 137 -9.97 14.46 5.25
CA GLU A 137 -10.50 14.42 6.61
C GLU A 137 -9.33 14.33 7.58
N VAL A 138 -9.42 15.08 8.68
CA VAL A 138 -8.43 15.06 9.76
C VAL A 138 -9.15 14.94 11.10
N ASP A 139 -8.47 14.48 12.13
CA ASP A 139 -9.02 14.52 13.49
C ASP A 139 -9.22 15.97 13.93
N CYS A 140 -10.31 16.21 14.66
CA CYS A 140 -10.51 17.53 15.27
C CYS A 140 -9.38 17.81 16.28
N PRO A 141 -8.88 19.06 16.36
CA PRO A 141 -8.06 19.48 17.49
C PRO A 141 -8.86 19.46 18.79
#